data_AF-A0A7Z7J0A7-F1
#
_entry.id   AF-A0A7Z7J0A7-F1
#
_cell.length_a   1.000
_cell.length_b   1.000
_cell.length_c   1.000
_cell.angle_alpha   90.00
_cell.angle_beta   90.00
_cell.angle_gamma   90.00
#
_symmetry.space_group_name_H-M   'P 1'
#
loop_
_entity.id
_entity.type
_entity.pdbx_description
1 polymer ?
#
loop_
_entity_poly.entity_id
_entity_poly.type
_entity_poly.pdbx_seq_one_letter_code
_entity_poly.pdbx_strand_id
1 'polypeptide(L)'
;MMRNFQGYSHSVLTKLEQLDHLSTLEGGHSQEMLQDLLVSVIQAQALFPQSLSQVLPVYECFVGDSYWGKDQARRDEIWGRIRDQLAQGLDAVLSDPTLVERITQEPVPETRGDRMKALCQRIRSEGQQPSLARLLQTSCSGTDAYYEASQLIKLFERKRVKVGHDGEIQRLLYRIELIADRSHHLPP
;
A
#
# COMPACT_ATOMS: atom_id res chain seq x y z
N MET A 1 20.57 5.74 2.34
CA MET A 1 20.45 6.19 0.93
C MET A 1 19.37 5.33 0.30
N MET A 2 18.31 5.91 -0.26
CA MET A 2 17.24 5.11 -0.88
C MET A 2 17.77 4.41 -2.13
N ARG A 3 17.37 3.17 -2.31
CA ARG A 3 17.67 2.35 -3.49
C ARG A 3 16.90 2.86 -4.71
N ASN A 4 17.46 2.69 -5.91
CA ASN A 4 16.85 3.17 -7.16
C ASN A 4 16.29 1.98 -7.96
N PHE A 5 14.98 1.81 -7.95
CA PHE A 5 14.26 0.73 -8.63
C PHE A 5 13.73 1.16 -10.01
N GLN A 6 14.54 1.84 -10.82
CA GLN A 6 14.16 2.23 -12.17
C GLN A 6 13.83 1.00 -13.05
N GLY A 7 12.77 1.12 -13.87
CA GLY A 7 12.33 0.07 -14.80
C GLY A 7 11.09 -0.71 -14.36
N TYR A 8 10.72 -0.65 -13.08
CA TYR A 8 9.47 -1.25 -12.59
C TYR A 8 8.25 -0.35 -12.83
N SER A 9 7.06 -0.96 -12.92
CA SER A 9 5.80 -0.21 -12.96
C SER A 9 5.59 0.58 -11.67
N HIS A 10 4.82 1.67 -11.73
CA HIS A 10 4.55 2.55 -10.57
C HIS A 10 4.05 1.79 -9.33
N SER A 11 3.17 0.80 -9.53
CA SER A 11 2.62 -0.05 -8.46
C SER A 11 3.70 -0.92 -7.80
N VAL A 12 4.59 -1.52 -8.58
CA VAL A 12 5.70 -2.35 -8.06
C VAL A 12 6.75 -1.47 -7.39
N LEU A 13 7.08 -0.33 -7.98
CA LEU A 13 8.03 0.64 -7.44
C LEU A 13 7.60 1.15 -6.06
N THR A 14 6.32 1.54 -5.90
CA THR A 14 5.79 2.00 -4.60
C THR A 14 5.94 0.94 -3.51
N LYS A 15 5.75 -0.34 -3.86
CA LYS A 15 5.90 -1.47 -2.91
C LYS A 15 7.38 -1.69 -2.54
N LEU A 16 8.28 -1.60 -3.50
CA LEU A 16 9.73 -1.72 -3.28
C LEU A 16 10.27 -0.56 -2.43
N GLU A 17 9.83 0.67 -2.70
CA GLU A 17 10.17 1.85 -1.89
C GLU A 17 9.67 1.73 -0.45
N GLN A 18 8.46 1.18 -0.25
CA GLN A 18 7.94 0.92 1.08
C GLN A 18 8.83 -0.10 1.84
N LEU A 19 9.23 -1.19 1.19
CA LEU A 19 10.14 -2.15 1.83
C LEU A 19 11.54 -1.56 2.08
N ASP A 20 12.05 -0.71 1.18
CA ASP A 20 13.31 -0.01 1.37
C ASP A 20 13.24 0.89 2.60
N HIS A 21 12.15 1.64 2.75
CA HIS A 21 11.88 2.43 3.95
C HIS A 21 11.87 1.56 5.22
N LEU A 22 11.10 0.47 5.23
CA LEU A 22 11.04 -0.46 6.37
C LEU A 22 12.42 -1.05 6.72
N SER A 23 13.26 -1.35 5.73
CA SER A 23 14.62 -1.85 5.93
C SER A 23 15.54 -0.84 6.64
N THR A 24 15.21 0.45 6.58
CA THR A 24 16.01 1.53 7.18
C THR A 24 15.51 2.00 8.54
N LEU A 25 14.33 1.56 8.99
CA LEU A 25 13.77 1.99 10.26
C LEU A 25 14.63 1.56 11.45
N GLU A 26 15.18 2.54 12.16
CA GLU A 26 15.81 2.30 13.45
C GLU A 26 14.75 1.85 14.47
N GLY A 27 15.04 0.83 15.28
CA GLY A 27 14.15 0.44 16.37
C GLY A 27 13.92 -1.04 16.58
N GLY A 28 12.76 -1.33 17.17
CA GLY A 28 12.47 -2.50 18.02
C GLY A 28 11.94 -2.10 19.42
N HIS A 29 11.78 -0.80 19.69
CA HIS A 29 11.59 -0.21 21.02
C HIS A 29 10.32 -0.65 21.78
N SER A 30 9.31 -1.14 21.07
CA SER A 30 8.10 -1.69 21.69
C SER A 30 7.60 -2.91 20.92
N GLN A 31 6.73 -3.67 21.58
CA GLN A 31 6.09 -4.82 20.98
C GLN A 31 5.15 -4.41 19.84
N GLU A 32 4.42 -3.31 20.02
CA GLU A 32 3.51 -2.75 19.01
C GLU A 32 4.28 -2.37 17.75
N MET A 33 5.44 -1.70 17.90
CA MET A 33 6.26 -1.34 16.74
C MET A 33 6.73 -2.58 15.96
N LEU A 34 7.18 -3.63 16.66
CA LEU A 34 7.60 -4.87 16.00
C LEU A 34 6.43 -5.53 15.26
N GLN A 35 5.24 -5.53 15.86
CA GLN A 35 4.04 -6.04 15.23
C GLN A 35 3.65 -5.21 13.99
N ASP A 36 3.72 -3.90 14.06
CA ASP A 36 3.43 -3.00 12.93
C ASP A 36 4.42 -3.22 11.78
N LEU A 37 5.71 -3.42 12.08
CA LEU A 37 6.72 -3.79 11.08
C LEU A 37 6.37 -5.12 10.40
N LEU A 38 6.11 -6.16 11.19
CA LEU A 38 5.76 -7.50 10.68
C LEU A 38 4.52 -7.45 9.77
N VAL A 39 3.46 -6.78 10.22
CA VAL A 39 2.23 -6.62 9.44
C VAL A 39 2.50 -5.87 8.14
N SER A 40 3.28 -4.78 8.19
CA SER A 40 3.61 -3.98 7.02
C SER A 40 4.41 -4.77 5.98
N VAL A 41 5.38 -5.57 6.41
CA VAL A 41 6.18 -6.42 5.52
C VAL A 41 5.32 -7.49 4.86
N ILE A 42 4.50 -8.18 5.64
CA ILE A 42 3.61 -9.25 5.14
C ILE A 42 2.61 -8.68 4.12
N GLN A 43 2.00 -7.53 4.43
CA GLN A 43 1.05 -6.87 3.53
C GLN A 43 1.72 -6.45 2.21
N ALA A 44 2.92 -5.88 2.27
CA ALA A 44 3.66 -5.50 1.06
C ALA A 44 4.03 -6.73 0.20
N GLN A 45 4.51 -7.81 0.82
CA GLN A 45 4.84 -9.05 0.12
C GLN A 45 3.64 -9.73 -0.53
N ALA A 46 2.48 -9.72 0.13
CA ALA A 46 1.26 -10.30 -0.43
C ALA A 46 0.82 -9.65 -1.76
N LEU A 47 1.32 -8.44 -2.04
CA LEU A 47 1.01 -7.68 -3.24
C LEU A 47 2.09 -7.79 -4.31
N PHE A 48 3.14 -8.57 -4.08
CA PHE A 48 4.20 -8.76 -5.06
C PHE A 48 3.85 -9.82 -6.11
N PRO A 49 4.33 -9.62 -7.36
CA PRO A 49 4.43 -10.69 -8.33
C PRO A 49 5.27 -11.85 -7.78
N GLN A 50 5.00 -13.07 -8.25
CA GLN A 50 5.61 -14.27 -7.71
C GLN A 50 7.14 -14.25 -7.88
N SER A 51 7.66 -13.77 -9.01
CA SER A 51 9.10 -13.67 -9.22
C SER A 51 9.77 -12.75 -8.19
N LEU A 52 9.10 -11.67 -7.77
CA LEU A 52 9.66 -10.74 -6.79
C LEU A 52 9.67 -11.35 -5.38
N SER A 53 8.60 -12.07 -5.02
CA SER A 53 8.50 -12.77 -3.73
C SER A 53 9.56 -13.86 -3.55
N GLN A 54 10.06 -14.46 -4.62
CA GLN A 54 11.15 -15.43 -4.57
C GLN A 54 12.51 -14.79 -4.27
N VAL A 55 12.73 -13.56 -4.73
CA VAL A 55 13.99 -12.82 -4.56
C VAL A 55 14.05 -12.08 -3.22
N LEU A 56 12.89 -11.73 -2.67
CA LEU A 56 12.71 -11.10 -1.35
C LEU A 56 12.12 -12.09 -0.33
N PRO A 57 12.79 -13.20 0.02
CA PRO A 57 12.26 -14.09 1.04
C PRO A 57 12.45 -13.42 2.41
N VAL A 58 11.33 -13.19 3.10
CA VAL A 58 11.37 -12.74 4.50
C VAL A 58 10.96 -13.94 5.35
N TYR A 59 11.97 -14.56 5.95
CA TYR A 59 11.80 -15.68 6.84
C TYR A 59 11.45 -15.15 8.24
N GLU A 60 10.52 -15.79 8.94
CA GLU A 60 10.09 -15.40 10.29
C GLU A 60 9.14 -14.18 10.39
N CYS A 61 8.56 -13.73 9.27
CA CYS A 61 7.44 -12.79 9.30
C CYS A 61 6.11 -13.53 9.51
N PHE A 62 5.77 -13.82 10.76
CA PHE A 62 4.47 -14.36 11.14
C PHE A 62 3.72 -13.33 12.01
N VAL A 63 2.39 -13.40 12.05
CA VAL A 63 1.55 -12.59 12.96
C VAL A 63 0.92 -13.52 13.98
N GLY A 64 1.07 -13.21 15.27
CA GLY A 64 0.48 -13.99 16.36
C GLY A 64 1.27 -13.88 17.67
N ASP A 65 0.93 -14.75 18.63
CA ASP A 65 1.48 -14.71 20.00
C ASP A 65 2.97 -15.09 20.09
N SER A 66 3.60 -15.49 18.98
CA SER A 66 4.99 -15.96 18.93
C SER A 66 6.03 -14.94 19.43
N TYR A 67 5.69 -13.65 19.39
CA TYR A 67 6.54 -12.54 19.83
C TYR A 67 6.09 -11.92 21.16
N TRP A 68 4.94 -12.37 21.68
CA TRP A 68 4.39 -11.92 22.95
C TRP A 68 5.19 -12.52 24.11
N GLY A 69 5.53 -11.69 25.10
CA GLY A 69 6.33 -12.10 26.26
C GLY A 69 7.84 -12.26 26.00
N LYS A 70 8.34 -11.86 24.83
CA LYS A 70 9.79 -11.74 24.59
C LYS A 70 10.35 -10.53 25.35
N ASP A 71 11.62 -10.60 25.75
CA ASP A 71 12.32 -9.44 26.30
C ASP A 71 12.71 -8.45 25.19
N GLN A 72 13.21 -7.28 25.58
CA GLN A 72 13.61 -6.23 24.64
C GLN A 72 14.75 -6.69 23.71
N ALA A 73 15.75 -7.38 24.27
CA ALA A 73 16.89 -7.87 23.49
C ALA A 73 16.46 -8.80 22.35
N ARG A 74 15.51 -9.71 22.62
CA ARG A 74 14.99 -10.61 21.59
C ARG A 74 14.14 -9.88 20.55
N ARG A 75 13.38 -8.84 20.93
CA ARG A 75 12.66 -8.00 19.97
C ARG A 75 13.61 -7.27 19.04
N ASP A 76 14.67 -6.67 19.57
CA ASP A 76 15.69 -5.96 18.80
C ASP A 76 16.42 -6.90 17.84
N GLU A 77 16.70 -8.13 18.28
CA GLU A 77 17.30 -9.17 17.43
C GLU A 77 16.41 -9.57 16.25
N ILE A 78 15.10 -9.75 16.50
CA ILE A 78 14.13 -10.08 15.45
C ILE A 78 13.98 -8.91 14.48
N TRP A 79 13.88 -7.69 15.01
CA TRP A 79 13.81 -6.47 14.20
C TRP A 79 15.03 -6.34 13.28
N GLY A 80 16.24 -6.49 13.82
CA GLY A 80 17.48 -6.45 13.07
C GLY A 80 17.52 -7.50 11.96
N ARG A 81 17.14 -8.75 12.27
CA ARG A 81 17.08 -9.82 11.26
C ARG A 81 16.10 -9.53 10.12
N ILE A 82 14.90 -9.04 10.42
CA ILE A 82 13.92 -8.68 9.38
C ILE A 82 14.49 -7.58 8.48
N ARG A 83 15.10 -6.54 9.07
CA ARG A 83 15.71 -5.46 8.30
C ARG A 83 16.85 -5.94 7.42
N ASP A 84 17.72 -6.80 7.93
CA ASP A 84 18.83 -7.36 7.18
C ASP A 84 18.35 -8.22 6.00
N GLN A 85 17.32 -9.04 6.22
CA GLN A 85 16.70 -9.84 5.15
C GLN A 85 16.07 -8.95 4.07
N LEU A 86 15.33 -7.91 4.48
CA LEU A 86 14.77 -6.93 3.54
C LEU A 86 15.88 -6.25 2.74
N ALA A 87 16.94 -5.78 3.41
CA ALA A 87 18.06 -5.11 2.75
C ALA A 87 18.73 -6.05 1.72
N GLN A 88 19.04 -7.28 2.11
CA GLN A 88 19.67 -8.27 1.23
C GLN A 88 18.77 -8.61 0.03
N GLY A 89 17.48 -8.82 0.25
CA GLY A 89 16.56 -9.11 -0.85
C GLY A 89 16.37 -7.91 -1.79
N LEU A 90 16.38 -6.68 -1.26
CA LEU A 90 16.30 -5.47 -2.10
C LEU A 90 17.58 -5.27 -2.92
N ASP A 91 18.74 -5.60 -2.36
CA ASP A 91 20.01 -5.62 -3.11
C ASP A 91 20.03 -6.73 -4.17
N ALA A 92 19.41 -7.87 -3.91
CA ALA A 92 19.22 -8.94 -4.89
C ALA A 92 18.30 -8.51 -6.05
N VAL A 93 17.23 -7.77 -5.76
CA VAL A 93 16.36 -7.16 -6.79
C VAL A 93 17.13 -6.20 -7.70
N LEU A 94 18.00 -5.36 -7.15
CA LEU A 94 18.80 -4.43 -7.94
C LEU A 94 19.89 -5.11 -8.77
N SER A 95 20.40 -6.25 -8.31
CA SER A 95 21.47 -6.98 -9.00
C SER A 95 20.98 -7.95 -10.06
N ASP A 96 19.67 -8.19 -10.16
CA ASP A 96 19.06 -9.03 -11.19
C ASP A 96 18.30 -8.20 -12.26
N PRO A 97 18.97 -7.77 -13.34
CA PRO A 97 18.34 -6.95 -14.39
C PRO A 97 17.25 -7.70 -15.17
N THR A 98 17.25 -9.04 -15.13
CA THR A 98 16.24 -9.86 -15.84
C THR A 98 14.91 -9.93 -15.08
N LEU A 99 14.90 -9.48 -13.82
CA LEU A 99 13.72 -9.53 -12.97
C LEU A 99 12.63 -8.57 -13.43
N VAL A 100 13.01 -7.41 -13.99
CA VAL A 100 12.07 -6.42 -14.57
C VAL A 100 11.26 -7.04 -15.71
N GLU A 101 11.92 -7.75 -16.62
CA GLU A 101 11.27 -8.39 -17.77
C GLU A 101 10.28 -9.47 -17.34
N ARG A 102 10.66 -10.30 -16.36
CA ARG A 102 9.79 -11.33 -15.78
C ARG A 102 8.55 -10.73 -15.11
N ILE A 103 8.75 -9.72 -14.27
CA ILE A 103 7.65 -9.07 -13.52
C ILE A 103 6.65 -8.39 -14.44
N THR A 104 7.10 -7.80 -15.54
CA THR A 104 6.22 -7.10 -16.49
C THR A 104 5.20 -8.04 -17.15
N GLN A 105 5.50 -9.34 -17.20
CA GLN A 105 4.63 -10.37 -17.78
C GLN A 105 3.73 -11.04 -16.75
N GLU A 106 3.89 -10.73 -15.46
CA GLU A 106 3.14 -11.37 -14.38
C GLU A 106 1.86 -10.59 -14.02
N PRO A 107 0.78 -11.30 -13.65
CA PRO A 107 -0.38 -10.65 -13.06
C PRO A 107 0.02 -10.04 -11.71
N VAL A 108 -0.21 -8.74 -11.56
CA VAL A 108 0.01 -8.02 -10.30
C VAL A 108 -1.29 -8.05 -9.49
N PRO A 109 -1.27 -8.44 -8.20
CA PRO A 109 -2.44 -8.36 -7.34
C PRO A 109 -3.03 -6.95 -7.30
N GLU A 110 -4.36 -6.86 -7.33
CA GLU A 110 -5.08 -5.59 -7.18
C GLU A 110 -4.71 -4.94 -5.84
N THR A 111 -4.37 -3.66 -5.86
CA THR A 111 -4.05 -2.89 -4.67
C THR A 111 -5.21 -2.00 -4.26
N ARG A 112 -5.19 -1.49 -3.02
CA ARG A 112 -6.16 -0.48 -2.56
C ARG A 112 -6.18 0.75 -3.47
N GLY A 113 -5.00 1.22 -3.89
CA GLY A 113 -4.87 2.32 -4.84
C GLY A 113 -5.55 2.05 -6.18
N ASP A 114 -5.41 0.83 -6.72
CA ASP A 114 -6.07 0.45 -7.98
C ASP A 114 -7.59 0.48 -7.82
N ARG A 115 -8.09 -0.10 -6.72
CA ARG A 115 -9.51 -0.14 -6.40
C ARG A 115 -10.12 1.26 -6.23
N MET A 116 -9.40 2.17 -5.54
CA MET A 116 -9.81 3.57 -5.37
C MET A 116 -9.90 4.30 -6.72
N LYS A 117 -8.89 4.15 -7.59
CA LYS A 117 -8.88 4.75 -8.94
C LYS A 117 -10.01 4.22 -9.81
N ALA A 118 -10.23 2.91 -9.81
CA ALA A 118 -11.33 2.28 -10.54
C ALA A 118 -12.69 2.83 -10.10
N LEU A 119 -12.90 3.00 -8.79
CA LEU A 119 -14.13 3.59 -8.25
C LEU A 119 -14.28 5.08 -8.61
N CYS A 120 -13.19 5.86 -8.61
CA CYS A 120 -13.21 7.25 -9.07
C CYS A 120 -13.61 7.34 -10.55
N GLN A 121 -13.06 6.47 -11.40
CA GLN A 121 -13.43 6.40 -12.81
C GLN A 121 -14.91 6.02 -13.01
N ARG A 122 -15.40 5.04 -12.25
CA ARG A 122 -16.82 4.65 -12.27
C ARG A 122 -17.76 5.77 -11.87
N ILE A 123 -17.42 6.56 -10.84
CA ILE A 123 -18.22 7.74 -10.46
C ILE A 123 -18.29 8.75 -11.61
N ARG A 124 -17.21 8.93 -12.38
CA ARG A 124 -17.20 9.83 -13.54
C ARG A 124 -18.05 9.30 -14.70
N SER A 125 -18.06 8.00 -14.95
CA SER A 125 -18.77 7.39 -16.08
C SER A 125 -20.23 7.05 -15.79
N GLU A 126 -20.52 6.50 -14.62
CA GLU A 126 -21.85 6.02 -14.19
C GLU A 126 -22.65 7.11 -13.45
N GLY A 127 -22.00 8.23 -13.12
CA GLY A 127 -22.59 9.37 -12.46
C GLY A 127 -22.54 9.32 -10.93
N GLN A 128 -23.13 10.35 -10.32
CA GLN A 128 -23.06 10.68 -8.89
C GLN A 128 -23.99 9.80 -8.06
N GLN A 129 -23.62 8.53 -7.86
CA GLN A 129 -24.42 7.57 -7.11
C GLN A 129 -23.92 7.44 -5.65
N PRO A 130 -24.78 7.62 -4.63
CA PRO A 130 -24.38 7.46 -3.22
C PRO A 130 -23.79 6.08 -2.89
N SER A 131 -24.25 5.03 -3.57
CA SER A 131 -23.72 3.67 -3.44
C SER A 131 -22.25 3.56 -3.86
N LEU A 132 -21.87 4.18 -4.98
CA LEU A 132 -20.48 4.22 -5.45
C LEU A 132 -19.58 5.01 -4.48
N ALA A 133 -20.07 6.13 -3.95
CA ALA A 133 -19.32 6.89 -2.95
C ALA A 133 -19.13 6.13 -1.64
N ARG A 134 -20.11 5.30 -1.22
CA ARG A 134 -19.98 4.40 -0.06
C ARG A 134 -18.95 3.30 -0.32
N LEU A 135 -18.95 2.69 -1.50
CA LEU A 135 -17.91 1.73 -1.88
C LEU A 135 -16.52 2.37 -1.88
N LEU A 136 -16.40 3.58 -2.43
CA LEU A 136 -15.15 4.34 -2.41
C LEU A 136 -14.69 4.64 -0.99
N GLN A 137 -15.60 5.07 -0.11
CA GLN A 137 -15.29 5.32 1.30
C GLN A 137 -14.75 4.07 2.00
N THR A 138 -15.36 2.90 1.75
CA THR A 138 -14.86 1.62 2.29
C THR A 138 -13.45 1.33 1.79
N SER A 139 -13.17 1.52 0.50
CA SER A 139 -11.83 1.37 -0.07
C SER A 139 -10.83 2.41 0.45
N CYS A 140 -11.29 3.59 0.86
CA CYS A 140 -10.45 4.61 1.50
C CYS A 140 -10.23 4.39 3.00
N SER A 141 -10.80 3.35 3.61
CA SER A 141 -10.68 3.13 5.06
C SER A 141 -9.23 3.02 5.50
N GLY A 142 -8.87 3.72 6.59
CA GLY A 142 -7.49 3.78 7.09
C GLY A 142 -6.53 4.61 6.24
N THR A 143 -7.02 5.38 5.26
CA THR A 143 -6.23 6.32 4.46
C THR A 143 -6.71 7.75 4.68
N ASP A 144 -5.86 8.72 4.32
CA ASP A 144 -6.24 10.15 4.36
C ASP A 144 -7.43 10.48 3.45
N ALA A 145 -7.71 9.64 2.44
CA ALA A 145 -8.80 9.84 1.48
C ALA A 145 -10.20 9.52 2.04
N TYR A 146 -10.27 8.96 3.26
CA TYR A 146 -11.55 8.59 3.88
C TYR A 146 -12.47 9.80 4.05
N TYR A 147 -11.88 10.94 4.44
CA TYR A 147 -12.64 12.17 4.65
C TYR A 147 -13.24 12.69 3.34
N GLU A 148 -12.46 12.73 2.26
CA GLU A 148 -12.89 13.14 0.93
C GLU A 148 -14.05 12.27 0.43
N ALA A 149 -13.92 10.94 0.55
CA ALA A 149 -14.97 10.01 0.16
C ALA A 149 -16.25 10.22 0.99
N SER A 150 -16.12 10.53 2.28
CA SER A 150 -17.26 10.87 3.16
C SER A 150 -17.98 12.16 2.72
N GLN A 151 -17.24 13.14 2.20
CA GLN A 151 -17.84 14.36 1.64
C GLN A 151 -18.59 14.08 0.33
N LEU A 152 -18.07 13.19 -0.52
CA LEU A 152 -18.76 12.77 -1.75
C LEU A 152 -20.12 12.13 -1.44
N ILE A 153 -20.21 11.27 -0.42
CA ILE A 153 -21.49 10.68 0.04
C ILE A 153 -22.49 11.79 0.37
N LYS A 154 -22.08 12.76 1.21
CA LYS A 154 -22.94 13.89 1.61
C LYS A 154 -23.39 14.75 0.43
N LEU A 155 -22.54 14.92 -0.59
CA LEU A 155 -22.89 15.65 -1.80
C LEU A 155 -23.89 14.88 -2.66
N PHE A 156 -23.69 13.57 -2.83
CA PHE A 156 -24.55 12.73 -3.68
C PHE A 156 -25.91 12.44 -3.05
N GLU A 157 -26.02 12.43 -1.71
CA GLU A 157 -27.29 12.25 -1.00
C GLU A 157 -28.18 13.51 -1.01
N ARG A 158 -27.65 14.67 -1.40
CA ARG A 158 -28.45 15.90 -1.49
C ARG A 158 -29.39 15.84 -2.70
N LYS A 159 -30.71 15.85 -2.43
CA LYS A 159 -31.80 15.87 -3.44
C LYS A 159 -31.71 16.95 -4.54
N ARG A 160 -30.90 17.99 -4.34
CA ARG A 160 -30.59 19.02 -5.35
C ARG A 160 -29.09 19.26 -5.33
N VAL A 161 -28.34 18.48 -6.11
CA VAL A 161 -26.98 18.87 -6.48
C VAL A 161 -27.13 20.14 -7.31
N LYS A 162 -26.98 21.32 -6.69
CA LYS A 162 -27.02 22.60 -7.42
C LYS A 162 -25.91 22.57 -8.47
N VAL A 163 -26.22 23.11 -9.65
CA VAL A 163 -25.25 23.49 -10.70
C VAL A 163 -24.17 24.34 -10.02
N GLY A 164 -23.01 23.75 -9.72
CA GLY A 164 -21.98 24.35 -8.86
C GLY A 164 -21.22 23.37 -7.96
N HIS A 165 -21.74 22.16 -7.72
CA HIS A 165 -21.01 21.13 -6.96
C HIS A 165 -20.04 20.30 -7.81
N ASP A 166 -20.14 20.34 -9.14
CA ASP A 166 -19.29 19.54 -10.01
C ASP A 166 -17.79 19.84 -9.83
N GLY A 167 -17.43 21.12 -9.64
CA GLY A 167 -16.05 21.51 -9.35
C GLY A 167 -15.53 20.92 -8.05
N GLU A 168 -16.36 20.88 -7.01
CA GLU A 168 -16.01 20.29 -5.72
C GLU A 168 -15.91 18.76 -5.81
N ILE A 169 -16.81 18.11 -6.55
CA ILE A 169 -16.77 16.67 -6.79
C ILE A 169 -15.48 16.29 -7.53
N GLN A 170 -15.12 17.03 -8.59
CA GLN A 170 -13.88 16.76 -9.32
C GLN A 170 -12.65 17.02 -8.45
N ARG A 171 -12.66 18.06 -7.61
CA ARG A 171 -11.59 18.34 -6.64
C ARG A 171 -11.41 17.18 -5.65
N LEU A 172 -12.50 16.67 -5.08
CA LEU A 172 -12.48 15.55 -4.14
C LEU A 172 -11.97 14.27 -4.82
N LEU A 173 -12.48 13.94 -6.01
CA LEU A 173 -12.03 12.77 -6.78
C LEU A 173 -10.53 12.87 -7.10
N TYR A 174 -10.06 14.03 -7.54
CA TYR A 174 -8.64 14.25 -7.80
C TYR A 174 -7.76 14.06 -6.56
N ARG A 175 -8.18 14.57 -5.39
CA ARG A 175 -7.44 14.33 -4.13
C ARG A 175 -7.40 12.86 -3.75
N ILE A 176 -8.51 12.14 -3.94
CA ILE A 176 -8.56 10.69 -3.68
C ILE A 176 -7.60 9.95 -4.62
N GLU A 177 -7.51 10.33 -5.89
CA GLU A 177 -6.57 9.74 -6.85
C GLU A 177 -5.10 9.98 -6.47
N LEU A 178 -4.76 11.19 -6.02
CA LEU A 178 -3.41 11.50 -5.52
C LEU A 178 -3.02 10.63 -4.30
N ILE A 179 -3.99 10.31 -3.45
CA ILE A 179 -3.76 9.42 -2.29
C ILE A 179 -3.72 7.97 -2.75
N ALA A 180 -4.54 7.59 -3.74
CA ALA A 180 -4.52 6.27 -4.35
C ALA A 180 -3.16 5.95 -4.99
N ASP A 181 -2.52 6.93 -5.65
CA ASP A 181 -1.16 6.83 -6.20
C ASP A 181 -0.11 6.42 -5.16
N ARG A 182 -0.36 6.71 -3.87
CA ARG A 182 0.52 6.38 -2.75
C ARG A 182 0.07 5.12 -1.99
N SER A 183 -1.08 4.56 -2.33
CA SER A 183 -1.72 3.46 -1.60
C SER A 183 -1.58 2.09 -2.31
N HIS A 184 -0.63 1.97 -3.26
CA HIS A 184 -0.37 0.72 -3.98
C HIS A 184 0.35 -0.35 -3.14
N HIS A 185 0.88 0.03 -1.97
CA HIS A 185 1.45 -0.92 -1.01
C HIS A 185 0.40 -1.51 -0.05
N LEU A 186 -0.86 -1.08 -0.14
CA LEU A 186 -1.93 -1.52 0.75
C LEU A 186 -2.83 -2.57 0.07
N PRO A 187 -3.27 -3.60 0.79
CA PRO A 187 -4.20 -4.59 0.27
C PRO A 187 -5.60 -3.99 0.04
N PRO A 188 -6.37 -4.52 -0.93
CA PRO A 188 -7.63 -3.94 -1.42
C PRO A 188 -8.77 -3.90 -0.40
#